data_AF-A0A257LFY4-F1
#
_entry.id   AF-A0A257LFY4-F1
#
_cell.length_a   1.000
_cell.length_b   1.000
_cell.length_c   1.000
_cell.angle_alpha   90.00
_cell.angle_beta   90.00
_cell.angle_gamma   90.00
#
_symmetry.space_group_name_H-M   'P 1'
#
loop_
_entity.id
_entity.type
_entity.pdbx_description
1 polymer ?
#
loop_
_entity_poly.entity_id
_entity_poly.type
_entity_poly.pdbx_seq_one_letter_code
_entity_poly.pdbx_strand_id
1 'polypeptide(L)'
;ATMVPERSGAAAQTESYPYRKDNGFLSAAENPLSTFAADVDTAGYANVRRMLRAGLKPPADAVRVEELVNYFPYRYPAPKGEAFAASLEVAEAPWAAGHRLVRIGLKAREVTANERGAANLVFLVDVSGSMSGPERLPLVRESLRLLVNRLRPDDRVAIVTYAGQSGLALASTPVAQPSTSIGRSRPS
;
A
#
# COMPACT_ATOMS: atom_id res chain seq x y z
N ALA A 1 -26.24 33.74 31.88
CA ALA A 1 -25.02 32.97 31.60
C ALA A 1 -25.43 31.75 30.79
N THR A 2 -25.17 31.76 29.48
CA THR A 2 -25.57 30.68 28.58
C THR A 2 -24.29 30.09 28.00
N MET A 3 -23.91 28.90 28.46
CA MET A 3 -22.82 28.10 27.91
C MET A 3 -23.19 27.69 26.49
N VAL A 4 -22.38 28.12 25.53
CA VAL A 4 -22.35 27.52 24.19
C VAL A 4 -21.54 26.22 24.31
N PRO A 5 -22.05 25.06 23.88
CA PRO A 5 -21.26 23.84 23.90
C PRO A 5 -20.17 23.94 22.82
N GLU A 6 -18.91 23.81 23.23
CA GLU A 6 -17.79 23.62 22.31
C GLU A 6 -18.01 22.34 21.50
N ARG A 7 -17.94 22.46 20.17
CA ARG A 7 -17.95 21.31 19.27
C ARG A 7 -16.65 20.54 19.46
N SER A 8 -16.79 19.37 20.08
CA SER A 8 -15.72 18.40 20.28
C SER A 8 -15.14 17.88 18.95
N GLY A 9 -13.83 18.11 18.79
CA GLY A 9 -12.86 17.22 18.15
C GLY A 9 -13.21 16.62 16.79
N ALA A 10 -12.95 17.37 15.71
CA ALA A 10 -12.58 16.73 14.46
C ALA A 10 -11.27 15.96 14.69
N ALA A 11 -11.33 14.63 14.67
CA ALA A 11 -10.14 13.79 14.63
C ALA A 11 -9.23 14.34 13.51
N ALA A 12 -8.01 14.77 13.87
CA ALA A 12 -7.08 15.37 12.94
C ALA A 12 -6.81 14.38 11.78
N GLN A 13 -7.46 14.62 10.64
CA GLN A 13 -7.23 13.88 9.41
C GLN A 13 -5.81 14.19 8.98
N THR A 14 -4.93 13.20 9.17
CA THR A 14 -3.49 13.27 8.84
C THR A 14 -3.24 12.79 7.41
N GLU A 15 -4.30 12.46 6.67
CA GLU A 15 -4.22 12.02 5.30
C GLU A 15 -4.16 13.23 4.37
N SER A 16 -3.07 13.33 3.61
CA SER A 16 -2.85 14.37 2.61
C SER A 16 -3.16 13.80 1.23
N TYR A 17 -3.99 14.51 0.48
CA TYR A 17 -4.35 14.18 -0.90
C TYR A 17 -3.79 15.25 -1.83
N PRO A 18 -2.52 15.13 -2.25
CA PRO A 18 -1.95 16.11 -3.16
C PRO A 18 -2.68 16.03 -4.50
N TYR A 19 -3.12 17.18 -5.00
CA TYR A 19 -3.65 17.33 -6.34
C TYR A 19 -2.64 16.81 -7.36
N ARG A 20 -3.10 15.97 -8.28
CA ARG A 20 -2.32 15.51 -9.43
C ARG A 20 -3.00 15.99 -10.70
N LYS A 21 -2.20 16.60 -11.57
CA LYS A 21 -2.65 16.99 -12.90
C LYS A 21 -2.67 15.73 -13.78
N ASP A 22 -3.78 15.52 -14.48
CA ASP A 22 -3.89 14.46 -15.48
C ASP A 22 -2.86 14.63 -16.60
N ASN A 23 -2.39 13.51 -17.13
CA ASN A 23 -1.52 13.50 -18.29
C ASN A 23 -2.28 14.00 -19.52
N GLY A 24 -1.69 14.95 -20.25
CA GLY A 24 -2.23 15.41 -21.51
C GLY A 24 -2.09 14.37 -22.62
N PHE A 25 -2.82 14.58 -23.71
CA PHE A 25 -2.66 13.77 -24.92
C PHE A 25 -1.33 14.08 -25.61
N LEU A 26 -0.60 13.03 -25.99
CA LEU A 26 0.64 13.11 -26.77
C LEU A 26 0.43 12.44 -28.13
N SER A 27 1.06 12.99 -29.17
CA SER A 27 1.11 12.35 -30.48
C SER A 27 1.89 11.05 -30.41
N ALA A 28 1.27 9.94 -30.80
CA ALA A 28 1.92 8.63 -30.84
C ALA A 28 3.02 8.54 -31.93
N ALA A 29 2.95 9.38 -32.97
CA ALA A 29 3.99 9.45 -33.99
C ALA A 29 5.29 10.08 -33.46
N GLU A 30 5.15 11.06 -32.56
CA GLU A 30 6.29 11.77 -31.95
C GLU A 30 6.76 11.08 -30.66
N ASN A 31 5.85 10.41 -29.95
CA ASN A 31 6.10 9.75 -28.67
C ASN A 31 5.68 8.27 -28.77
N PRO A 32 6.38 7.44 -29.58
CA PRO A 32 5.99 6.05 -29.82
C PRO A 32 6.25 5.12 -28.62
N LEU A 33 6.93 5.61 -27.59
CA LEU A 33 7.26 4.88 -26.38
C LEU A 33 6.46 5.45 -25.20
N SER A 34 5.78 4.57 -24.48
CA SER A 34 5.12 4.91 -23.23
C SER A 34 5.83 4.20 -22.09
N THR A 35 6.26 4.96 -21.09
CA THR A 35 6.85 4.43 -19.86
C THR A 35 5.83 4.53 -18.74
N PHE A 36 5.65 3.44 -18.01
CA PHE A 36 4.78 3.40 -16.83
C PHE A 36 5.51 2.66 -15.72
N ALA A 37 5.26 3.08 -14.48
CA ALA A 37 5.77 2.39 -13.31
C ALA A 37 5.04 1.05 -13.16
N ALA A 38 5.77 0.00 -12.78
CA ALA A 38 5.19 -1.30 -12.45
C ALA A 38 4.70 -1.37 -10.99
N ASP A 39 4.89 -0.30 -10.21
CA ASP A 39 4.41 -0.23 -8.83
C ASP A 39 2.88 -0.09 -8.80
N VAL A 40 2.23 -0.87 -7.95
CA VAL A 40 0.79 -0.92 -7.82
C VAL A 40 0.41 -0.57 -6.39
N ASP A 41 -0.11 0.63 -6.19
CA ASP A 41 -0.72 1.01 -4.92
C ASP A 41 -2.19 0.56 -4.90
N THR A 42 -2.59 -0.08 -3.80
CA THR A 42 -3.97 -0.55 -3.56
C THR A 42 -4.62 0.16 -2.35
N ALA A 43 -3.87 1.02 -1.66
CA ALA A 43 -4.32 1.71 -0.46
C ALA A 43 -5.42 2.72 -0.75
N GLY A 44 -5.39 3.42 -1.89
CA GLY A 44 -6.41 4.41 -2.25
C GLY A 44 -7.82 3.83 -2.33
N TYR A 45 -7.99 2.66 -2.98
CA TYR A 45 -9.30 2.01 -3.00
C TYR A 45 -9.77 1.60 -1.59
N ALA A 46 -8.87 1.05 -0.77
CA ALA A 46 -9.22 0.64 0.60
C ALA A 46 -9.71 1.85 1.43
N ASN A 47 -9.07 3.01 1.24
CA ASN A 47 -9.45 4.25 1.88
C ASN A 47 -10.78 4.81 1.38
N VAL A 48 -10.96 4.90 0.06
CA VAL A 48 -12.24 5.29 -0.58
C VAL A 48 -13.37 4.40 -0.08
N ARG A 49 -13.17 3.09 -0.03
CA ARG A 49 -14.15 2.12 0.50
C ARG A 49 -14.45 2.38 1.98
N ARG A 50 -13.46 2.69 2.81
CA ARG A 50 -13.65 3.04 4.24
C ARG A 50 -14.56 4.26 4.39
N MET A 51 -14.28 5.34 3.64
CA MET A 51 -15.09 6.56 3.67
C MET A 51 -16.53 6.30 3.25
N LEU A 52 -16.72 5.61 2.11
CA LEU A 52 -18.05 5.29 1.61
C LEU A 52 -18.84 4.40 2.58
N ARG A 53 -18.19 3.43 3.23
CA ARG A 53 -18.82 2.60 4.27
C ARG A 53 -19.20 3.39 5.52
N ALA A 54 -18.51 4.49 5.80
CA ALA A 54 -18.85 5.42 6.87
C ALA A 54 -19.88 6.48 6.45
N GLY A 55 -20.43 6.42 5.23
CA GLY A 55 -21.37 7.42 4.71
C GLY A 55 -20.71 8.77 4.37
N LEU A 56 -19.38 8.80 4.28
CA LEU A 56 -18.61 10.01 3.95
C LEU A 56 -18.31 10.04 2.46
N LYS A 57 -18.53 11.20 1.82
CA LYS A 57 -18.13 11.43 0.44
C LYS A 57 -16.60 11.59 0.37
N PRO A 58 -15.88 10.76 -0.41
CA PRO A 58 -14.44 10.91 -0.57
C PRO A 58 -14.09 12.26 -1.22
N PRO A 59 -13.01 12.94 -0.80
CA PRO A 59 -12.42 14.04 -1.55
C PRO A 59 -12.07 13.59 -2.97
N ALA A 60 -12.13 14.50 -3.95
CA ALA A 60 -11.81 14.17 -5.35
C ALA A 60 -10.37 13.62 -5.48
N ASP A 61 -9.41 14.28 -4.84
CA ASP A 61 -8.00 13.90 -4.87
C ASP A 61 -7.68 12.59 -4.11
N ALA A 62 -8.65 12.05 -3.35
CA ALA A 62 -8.56 10.73 -2.74
C ALA A 62 -8.89 9.61 -3.73
N VAL A 63 -9.56 9.92 -4.84
CA VAL A 63 -9.99 8.96 -5.85
C VAL A 63 -8.95 8.92 -6.97
N ARG A 64 -8.00 8.00 -6.86
CA ARG A 64 -6.99 7.74 -7.88
C ARG A 64 -7.43 6.61 -8.79
N VAL A 65 -7.77 6.96 -10.03
CA VAL A 65 -8.35 6.03 -11.00
C VAL A 65 -7.47 4.79 -11.16
N GLU A 66 -6.16 4.97 -11.22
CA GLU A 66 -5.18 3.89 -11.34
C GLU A 66 -5.22 2.91 -10.17
N GLU A 67 -5.30 3.39 -8.93
CA GLU A 67 -5.35 2.55 -7.72
C GLU A 67 -6.71 1.84 -7.60
N LEU A 68 -7.79 2.49 -8.06
CA LEU A 68 -9.13 1.89 -8.10
C LEU A 68 -9.21 0.74 -9.12
N VAL A 69 -8.65 0.94 -10.31
CA VAL A 69 -8.63 -0.09 -11.36
C VAL A 69 -7.70 -1.24 -10.97
N ASN A 70 -6.54 -0.95 -10.40
CA ASN A 70 -5.54 -1.96 -10.05
C ASN A 70 -5.82 -2.71 -8.74
N TYR A 71 -6.80 -2.28 -7.93
CA TYR A 71 -7.15 -2.94 -6.67
C TYR A 71 -7.61 -4.40 -6.86
N PHE A 72 -8.26 -4.70 -7.98
CA PHE A 72 -8.90 -5.99 -8.19
C PHE A 72 -7.94 -7.02 -8.79
N PRO A 73 -8.02 -8.29 -8.37
CA PRO A 73 -7.24 -9.35 -8.98
C PRO A 73 -7.78 -9.66 -10.38
N TYR A 74 -6.93 -9.55 -11.39
CA TYR A 74 -7.23 -9.93 -12.77
C TYR A 74 -6.54 -11.24 -13.15
N ARG A 75 -7.26 -12.11 -13.86
CA ARG A 75 -6.75 -13.42 -14.30
C ARG A 75 -6.05 -13.31 -15.65
N TYR A 76 -4.91 -12.63 -15.67
CA TYR A 76 -4.06 -12.59 -16.87
C TYR A 76 -3.32 -13.93 -17.05
N PRO A 77 -3.09 -14.38 -18.30
CA PRO A 77 -2.26 -15.55 -18.60
C PRO A 77 -0.84 -15.34 -18.09
N ALA A 78 -0.24 -16.40 -17.55
CA ALA A 78 1.17 -16.40 -17.16
C ALA A 78 2.10 -16.43 -18.39
N PRO A 79 3.33 -15.89 -18.28
CA PRO A 79 4.31 -15.96 -19.36
C PRO A 79 4.76 -17.38 -19.67
N LYS A 80 5.01 -17.66 -20.95
CA LYS A 80 5.50 -18.93 -21.46
C LYS A 80 6.98 -18.82 -21.81
N GLY A 81 7.85 -18.94 -20.80
CA GLY A 81 9.31 -18.86 -20.97
C GLY A 81 9.91 -17.46 -20.87
N GLU A 82 9.12 -16.42 -21.10
CA GLU A 82 9.51 -15.01 -20.93
C GLU A 82 9.42 -14.55 -19.46
N ALA A 83 9.95 -13.35 -19.17
CA ALA A 83 9.87 -12.74 -17.84
C ALA A 83 8.46 -12.21 -17.51
N PHE A 84 7.76 -11.68 -18.52
CA PHE A 84 6.42 -11.09 -18.38
C PHE A 84 5.53 -11.46 -19.58
N ALA A 85 4.23 -11.54 -19.37
CA ALA A 85 3.22 -11.60 -20.42
C ALA A 85 2.37 -10.33 -20.41
N ALA A 86 2.05 -9.82 -21.59
CA ALA A 86 1.15 -8.69 -21.77
C ALA A 86 -0.22 -9.15 -22.28
N SER A 87 -1.28 -8.57 -21.73
CA SER A 87 -2.67 -8.70 -22.17
C SER A 87 -3.21 -7.32 -22.50
N LEU A 88 -3.79 -7.16 -23.68
CA LEU A 88 -4.35 -5.88 -24.12
C LEU A 88 -5.84 -6.04 -24.36
N GLU A 89 -6.60 -5.10 -23.82
CA GLU A 89 -8.03 -4.98 -24.07
C GLU A 89 -8.33 -3.56 -24.53
N VAL A 90 -9.20 -3.44 -25.53
CA VAL A 90 -9.60 -2.14 -26.08
C VAL A 90 -11.11 -2.03 -26.02
N ALA A 91 -11.59 -0.91 -25.49
CA ALA A 91 -13.00 -0.56 -25.45
C ALA A 91 -13.20 0.90 -25.91
N GLU A 92 -14.41 1.25 -26.31
CA GLU A 92 -14.77 2.65 -26.49
C GLU A 92 -14.80 3.36 -25.14
N ALA A 93 -14.36 4.62 -25.09
CA ALA A 93 -14.44 5.41 -23.88
C ALA A 93 -15.90 5.86 -23.66
N PRO A 94 -16.59 5.41 -22.59
CA PRO A 94 -18.02 5.66 -22.44
C PRO A 94 -18.35 7.13 -22.18
N TRP A 95 -17.36 7.95 -21.80
CA TRP A 95 -17.50 9.39 -21.56
C TRP A 95 -16.99 10.27 -22.71
N ALA A 96 -16.39 9.69 -23.76
CA ALA A 96 -15.78 10.47 -24.84
C ALA A 96 -15.83 9.70 -26.17
N ALA A 97 -16.92 9.93 -26.93
CA ALA A 97 -17.06 9.35 -28.27
C ALA A 97 -15.85 9.67 -29.15
N GLY A 98 -15.40 8.70 -29.95
CA GLY A 98 -14.17 8.80 -30.76
C GLY A 98 -12.87 8.48 -30.02
N HIS A 99 -12.90 8.32 -28.69
CA HIS A 99 -11.74 7.86 -27.92
C HIS A 99 -11.86 6.38 -27.57
N ARG A 100 -10.71 5.69 -27.49
CA ARG A 100 -10.62 4.31 -27.02
C ARG A 100 -9.85 4.25 -25.73
N LEU A 101 -10.29 3.37 -24.83
CA LEU A 101 -9.56 2.96 -23.65
C LEU A 101 -8.78 1.71 -23.99
N VAL A 102 -7.47 1.75 -23.72
CA VAL A 102 -6.60 0.58 -23.81
C VAL A 102 -6.19 0.20 -22.40
N ARG A 103 -6.51 -1.02 -22.00
CA ARG A 103 -6.06 -1.61 -20.74
C ARG A 103 -4.92 -2.56 -21.04
N ILE A 104 -3.80 -2.35 -20.37
CA ILE A 104 -2.60 -3.18 -20.47
C ILE A 104 -2.45 -3.93 -19.15
N GLY A 105 -2.64 -5.24 -19.18
CA GLY A 105 -2.34 -6.15 -18.08
C GLY A 105 -0.95 -6.74 -18.26
N LEU A 106 -0.11 -6.66 -17.23
CA LEU A 106 1.19 -7.33 -17.20
C LEU A 106 1.22 -8.38 -16.11
N LYS A 107 1.75 -9.56 -16.42
CA LYS A 107 1.92 -10.64 -15.46
C LYS A 107 3.33 -11.22 -15.53
N ALA A 108 4.01 -11.21 -14.40
CA ALA A 108 5.29 -11.89 -14.22
C ALA A 108 5.07 -13.39 -13.99
N ARG A 109 6.16 -14.17 -14.07
CA ARG A 109 6.16 -15.55 -13.59
C ARG A 109 5.76 -15.59 -12.11
N GLU A 110 4.80 -16.45 -11.77
CA GLU A 110 4.47 -16.74 -10.38
C GLU A 110 5.60 -17.59 -9.78
N VAL A 111 6.16 -17.12 -8.67
CA VAL A 111 7.07 -17.91 -7.83
C VAL A 111 6.26 -18.36 -6.63
N THR A 112 6.13 -19.67 -6.44
CA THR A 112 5.42 -20.20 -5.28
C THR A 112 6.20 -19.92 -4.00
N ALA A 113 5.51 -19.90 -2.86
CA ALA A 113 6.16 -19.72 -1.56
C ALA A 113 7.23 -20.79 -1.23
N ASN A 114 7.20 -21.93 -1.94
CA ASN A 114 8.19 -23.00 -1.79
C ASN A 114 9.42 -22.79 -2.68
N GLU A 115 9.29 -22.08 -3.80
CA GLU A 115 10.38 -21.80 -4.74
C GLU A 115 11.18 -20.54 -4.35
N ARG A 116 10.65 -19.70 -3.46
CA ARG A 116 11.38 -18.53 -2.98
C ARG A 116 12.51 -18.94 -2.02
N GLY A 117 13.62 -18.21 -2.11
CA GLY A 117 14.68 -18.27 -1.10
C GLY A 117 14.25 -17.66 0.24
N ALA A 118 15.08 -17.85 1.27
CA ALA A 118 14.88 -17.22 2.57
C ALA A 118 14.85 -15.69 2.44
N ALA A 119 13.86 -15.05 3.08
CA ALA A 119 13.68 -13.61 3.04
C ALA A 119 14.30 -12.94 4.26
N ASN A 120 14.83 -11.73 4.07
CA ASN A 120 15.27 -10.84 5.15
C ASN A 120 14.41 -9.58 5.11
N LEU A 121 13.44 -9.47 6.02
CA LEU A 121 12.48 -8.38 6.06
C LEU A 121 12.85 -7.38 7.17
N VAL A 122 13.03 -6.12 6.80
CA VAL A 122 13.32 -5.02 7.73
C VAL A 122 12.15 -4.05 7.73
N PHE A 123 11.47 -3.93 8.87
CA PHE A 123 10.35 -3.02 9.05
C PHE A 123 10.81 -1.74 9.74
N LEU A 124 10.59 -0.60 9.10
CA LEU A 124 10.69 0.70 9.74
C LEU A 124 9.30 1.12 10.23
N VAL A 125 9.13 1.27 11.54
CA VAL A 125 7.85 1.54 12.19
C VAL A 125 7.88 2.90 12.87
N ASP A 126 7.00 3.81 12.45
CA ASP A 126 6.79 5.07 13.17
C ASP A 126 6.08 4.78 14.50
N VAL A 127 6.63 5.32 15.60
CA VAL A 127 6.06 5.24 16.95
C VAL A 127 5.79 6.62 17.54
N SER A 128 5.74 7.65 16.69
CA SER A 128 5.45 9.04 17.07
C SER A 128 4.06 9.17 17.71
N GLY A 129 3.82 10.28 18.41
CA GLY A 129 2.51 10.56 19.00
C GLY A 129 1.37 10.57 17.98
N SER A 130 1.67 10.84 16.70
CA SER A 130 0.69 10.78 15.61
C SER A 130 0.22 9.35 15.31
N MET A 131 0.98 8.34 15.72
CA MET A 131 0.64 6.91 15.58
C MET A 131 -0.23 6.38 16.73
N SER A 132 -0.73 7.27 17.59
CA SER A 132 -1.69 6.96 18.65
C SER A 132 -3.11 6.74 18.11
N GLY A 133 -3.87 5.88 18.79
CA GLY A 133 -5.24 5.51 18.43
C GLY A 133 -5.37 4.08 17.89
N PRO A 134 -6.58 3.50 17.93
CA PRO A 134 -6.81 2.09 17.60
C PRO A 134 -6.46 1.75 16.15
N GLU A 135 -6.71 2.68 15.22
CA GLU A 135 -6.52 2.48 13.78
C GLU A 135 -5.08 2.73 13.29
N ARG A 136 -4.09 2.81 14.19
CA ARG A 136 -2.70 3.17 13.84
C ARG A 136 -1.70 2.12 14.31
N LEU A 137 -0.85 2.43 15.29
CA LEU A 137 0.17 1.50 15.79
C LEU A 137 -0.40 0.14 16.24
N PRO A 138 -1.59 0.06 16.89
CA PRO A 138 -2.20 -1.23 17.19
C PRO A 138 -2.49 -2.07 15.93
N LEU A 139 -3.06 -1.49 14.88
CA LEU A 139 -3.29 -2.20 13.61
C LEU A 139 -1.97 -2.63 12.94
N VAL A 140 -0.93 -1.80 13.02
CA VAL A 140 0.40 -2.17 12.51
C VAL A 140 0.92 -3.41 13.23
N ARG A 141 0.77 -3.48 14.56
CA ARG A 141 1.19 -4.66 15.35
C ARG A 141 0.41 -5.91 14.95
N GLU A 142 -0.91 -5.82 14.79
CA GLU A 142 -1.70 -6.99 14.35
C GLU A 142 -1.35 -7.42 12.91
N SER A 143 -1.13 -6.45 12.02
CA SER A 143 -0.72 -6.74 10.64
C SER A 143 0.64 -7.43 10.58
N LEU A 144 1.60 -6.98 11.39
CA LEU A 144 2.92 -7.63 11.50
C LEU A 144 2.81 -9.04 12.09
N ARG A 145 1.94 -9.29 13.07
CA ARG A 145 1.69 -10.65 13.59
C ARG A 145 1.13 -11.57 12.52
N LEU A 146 0.13 -11.10 11.77
CA LEU A 146 -0.44 -11.87 10.65
C LEU A 146 0.61 -12.18 9.58
N LEU A 147 1.48 -11.22 9.29
CA LEU A 147 2.57 -11.41 8.34
C LEU A 147 3.58 -12.45 8.82
N VAL A 148 4.05 -12.36 10.06
CA VAL A 148 5.01 -13.31 10.65
C VAL A 148 4.46 -14.74 10.61
N ASN A 149 3.17 -14.93 10.80
CA ASN A 149 2.51 -16.25 10.69
C ASN A 149 2.50 -16.84 9.27
N ARG A 150 2.84 -16.05 8.24
CA ARG A 150 2.96 -16.50 6.84
C ARG A 150 4.41 -16.72 6.41
N LEU A 151 5.37 -16.35 7.26
CA LEU A 151 6.79 -16.51 6.98
C LEU A 151 7.23 -17.94 7.26
N ARG A 152 8.32 -18.34 6.59
CA ARG A 152 8.99 -19.61 6.79
C ARG A 152 9.93 -19.52 8.00
N PRO A 153 10.24 -20.65 8.66
CA PRO A 153 11.13 -20.67 9.83
C PRO A 153 12.52 -20.05 9.59
N ASP A 154 13.02 -20.13 8.36
CA ASP A 154 14.32 -19.61 7.92
C ASP A 154 14.31 -18.14 7.49
N ASP A 155 13.14 -17.52 7.36
CA ASP A 155 13.07 -16.07 7.14
C ASP A 155 13.52 -15.30 8.36
N ARG A 156 14.02 -14.09 8.15
CA ARG A 156 14.43 -13.19 9.23
C ARG A 156 13.60 -11.91 9.22
N VAL A 157 13.29 -11.45 10.43
CA VAL A 157 12.58 -10.19 10.65
C VAL A 157 13.42 -9.28 11.53
N ALA A 158 13.55 -8.02 11.14
CA ALA A 158 14.09 -6.95 11.96
C ALA A 158 13.06 -5.81 12.04
N ILE A 159 12.98 -5.14 13.19
CA ILE A 159 12.10 -3.98 13.40
C ILE A 159 12.94 -2.83 13.92
N VAL A 160 12.91 -1.73 13.19
CA VAL A 160 13.49 -0.45 13.57
C VAL A 160 12.33 0.50 13.83
N THR A 161 12.34 1.17 14.97
CA THR A 161 11.35 2.20 15.32
C THR A 161 11.91 3.58 15.07
N TYR A 162 11.06 4.52 14.68
CA TYR A 162 11.41 5.92 14.51
C TYR A 162 10.38 6.81 15.19
N ALA A 163 10.84 7.69 16.09
CA ALA A 163 10.07 8.80 16.64
C ALA A 163 11.04 9.83 17.26
N GLY A 164 11.53 10.77 16.45
CA GLY A 164 12.54 11.76 16.86
C GLY A 164 13.97 11.20 16.97
N GLN A 165 14.13 9.95 17.42
CA GLN A 165 15.36 9.15 17.28
C GLN A 165 15.03 7.78 16.70
N SER A 166 15.97 7.17 15.97
CA SER A 166 15.86 5.79 15.50
C SER A 166 16.31 4.82 16.58
N GLY A 167 15.57 3.72 16.76
CA GLY A 167 15.87 2.68 17.73
C GLY A 167 15.66 1.29 17.14
N LEU A 168 16.50 0.33 17.52
CA LEU A 168 16.31 -1.07 17.13
C LEU A 168 15.33 -1.73 18.12
N ALA A 169 14.14 -2.08 17.66
CA ALA A 169 13.13 -2.76 18.47
C ALA A 169 13.26 -4.28 18.40
N LEU A 170 13.68 -4.81 17.25
CA LEU A 170 13.98 -6.23 17.05
C LEU A 170 15.18 -6.35 16.11
N ALA A 171 16.27 -6.94 16.59
CA ALA A 171 17.39 -7.32 15.74
C ALA A 171 16.95 -8.36 14.70
N SER A 172 17.66 -8.47 13.57
CA SER A 172 17.35 -9.49 12.55
C SER A 172 17.33 -10.88 13.20
N THR A 173 16.14 -11.46 13.34
CA THR A 173 15.88 -12.70 14.08
C THR A 173 15.16 -13.68 13.17
N PRO A 174 15.60 -14.95 13.05
CA PRO A 174 14.85 -15.98 12.34
C PRO A 174 13.45 -16.17 12.94
N VAL A 175 12.45 -16.40 12.11
CA VAL A 175 11.07 -16.64 12.56
C VAL A 175 10.97 -17.87 13.45
N ALA A 176 11.81 -18.89 13.21
CA ALA A 176 11.91 -20.07 14.06
C ALA A 176 12.34 -19.77 15.51
N GLN A 177 13.03 -18.65 15.75
CA GLN A 177 13.51 -18.30 17.08
C GLN A 177 12.42 -17.53 17.83
N PRO A 178 11.94 -18.04 18.97
CA PRO A 178 11.10 -17.26 19.86
C PRO A 178 11.89 -16.02 20.30
N SER A 179 11.31 -14.83 20.12
CA SER A 179 11.95 -13.59 20.56
C SER A 179 11.93 -13.51 22.09
N THR A 180 12.99 -14.00 22.74
CA THR A 180 13.13 -13.99 24.21
C THR A 180 13.50 -12.61 24.78
N SER A 181 13.55 -11.54 23.98
CA SER A 181 13.95 -10.24 24.50
C SER A 181 13.38 -9.07 23.70
N ILE A 182 12.20 -8.59 24.09
CA ILE A 182 11.76 -7.22 23.83
C ILE A 182 11.50 -6.59 25.20
N GLY A 183 12.38 -5.67 25.63
CA GLY A 183 12.11 -4.75 26.74
C GLY A 183 12.86 -4.98 28.05
N ARG A 184 14.16 -4.61 28.11
CA ARG A 184 14.69 -3.91 29.28
C ARG A 184 15.35 -2.62 28.81
N SER A 185 14.55 -1.58 28.67
CA SER A 185 15.05 -0.21 28.61
C SER A 185 15.77 0.10 29.92
N ARG A 186 17.07 0.45 29.84
CA ARG A 186 17.77 1.09 30.96
C ARG A 186 17.21 2.52 31.10
N PRO A 187 16.77 2.94 32.30
CA PRO A 187 16.51 4.34 32.56
C PRO A 187 17.85 5.08 32.68
N SER A 188 17.92 6.26 32.06
CA SER A 188 18.84 7.34 32.43
C SER A 188 18.18 8.23 33.45
#